data_AF-A0A178CVC1-F1
#
_entry.id   AF-A0A178CVC1-F1
#
_cell.length_a   1.000
_cell.length_b   1.000
_cell.length_c   1.000
_cell.angle_alpha   90.00
_cell.angle_beta   90.00
_cell.angle_gamma   90.00
#
_symmetry.space_group_name_H-M   'P 1'
#
loop_
_entity.id
_entity.type
_entity.pdbx_description
1 polymer ?
#
loop_
_entity_poly.entity_id
_entity_poly.type
_entity_poly.pdbx_seq_one_letter_code
_entity_poly.pdbx_strand_id
1 'polypeptide(L)'
;MPVIPPERPIQRIPNDRFPTNPYGIQEYFLCFATLLFTAIHVAGWSFEFPSRIERLLWHICSLLLFGITAAFWIFETAASWTRLGRWRTIYLFVFNRKALAEHKIRLARRSATMKRKSEQLPVPWEFATITPLAIIYGVARFYLIAEAFAELRNVPGTAYLNVQWTDFIPHI
;
A
#
# COMPACT_ATOMS: atom_id res chain seq x y z
N MET A 1 -1.42 -16.04 18.18
CA MET A 1 -2.79 -16.54 17.91
C MET A 1 -3.76 -15.49 18.41
N PRO A 2 -4.82 -15.13 17.67
CA PRO A 2 -5.82 -14.18 18.17
C PRO A 2 -6.42 -14.76 19.44
N VAL A 3 -6.22 -14.07 20.56
CA VAL A 3 -6.73 -14.52 21.86
C VAL A 3 -8.20 -14.14 21.90
N ILE A 4 -9.08 -15.13 21.75
CA ILE A 4 -10.52 -14.94 21.95
C ILE A 4 -10.71 -14.36 23.36
N PRO A 5 -11.45 -13.25 23.54
CA PRO A 5 -11.70 -12.70 24.86
C PRO A 5 -12.33 -13.76 25.78
N PRO A 6 -11.89 -13.87 27.04
CA PRO A 6 -12.44 -14.84 27.98
C PRO A 6 -13.86 -14.46 28.43
N GLU A 7 -14.23 -13.18 28.35
CA GLU A 7 -15.54 -12.66 28.73
C GLU A 7 -16.62 -13.04 27.69
N ARG A 8 -17.76 -13.53 28.17
CA ARG A 8 -18.95 -13.86 27.36
C ARG A 8 -20.14 -12.99 27.81
N PRO A 9 -21.01 -12.55 26.88
CA PRO A 9 -20.99 -12.80 25.44
C PRO A 9 -19.89 -12.03 24.70
N ILE A 10 -19.37 -12.60 23.61
CA ILE A 10 -18.36 -11.92 22.77
C ILE A 10 -19.03 -10.69 22.15
N GLN A 11 -18.57 -9.49 22.49
CA GLN A 11 -19.17 -8.25 21.98
C GLN A 11 -18.85 -8.00 20.49
N ARG A 12 -17.64 -8.35 20.01
CA ARG A 12 -17.23 -8.19 18.61
C ARG A 12 -15.96 -8.99 18.29
N ILE A 13 -15.90 -9.60 17.10
CA ILE A 13 -14.63 -10.06 16.51
C ILE A 13 -13.94 -8.83 15.91
N PRO A 14 -12.73 -8.47 16.36
CA PRO A 14 -12.07 -7.25 15.90
C PRO A 14 -11.77 -7.33 14.38
N ASN A 15 -12.26 -6.37 13.60
CA ASN A 15 -11.98 -6.25 12.15
C ASN A 15 -10.65 -5.54 11.88
N ASP A 16 -9.64 -5.84 12.70
CA ASP A 16 -8.36 -5.19 12.59
C ASP A 16 -7.57 -5.73 11.40
N ARG A 17 -6.77 -4.85 10.79
CA ARG A 17 -5.75 -5.23 9.79
C ARG A 17 -4.79 -6.25 10.43
N PHE A 18 -4.88 -7.50 9.98
CA PHE A 18 -4.02 -8.65 10.27
C PHE A 18 -4.06 -9.22 11.71
N PRO A 19 -4.90 -10.24 11.97
CA PRO A 19 -5.10 -10.81 13.32
C PRO A 19 -3.91 -11.63 13.86
N THR A 20 -2.92 -11.96 13.03
CA THR A 20 -1.83 -12.90 13.39
C THR A 20 -0.53 -12.22 13.76
N ASN A 21 -0.29 -10.97 13.32
CA ASN A 21 0.84 -10.15 13.72
C ASN A 21 0.54 -8.70 13.32
N PRO A 22 0.25 -7.79 14.27
CA PRO A 22 -0.06 -6.42 13.92
C PRO A 22 1.15 -5.68 13.30
N TYR A 23 2.35 -6.30 13.27
CA TYR A 23 3.65 -5.64 13.16
C TYR A 23 4.71 -6.49 12.42
N GLY A 24 4.33 -7.18 11.34
CA GLY A 24 5.21 -8.11 10.61
C GLY A 24 5.73 -7.60 9.26
N ILE A 25 6.57 -8.42 8.61
CA ILE A 25 7.09 -8.19 7.24
C ILE A 25 5.97 -7.98 6.20
N GLN A 26 4.75 -8.43 6.50
CA GLN A 26 3.54 -8.29 5.70
C GLN A 26 3.17 -6.82 5.40
N GLU A 27 3.36 -5.89 6.34
CA GLU A 27 3.13 -4.45 6.08
C GLU A 27 4.02 -3.96 4.93
N TYR A 28 5.30 -4.36 4.96
CA TYR A 28 6.27 -3.98 3.93
C TYR A 28 5.96 -4.65 2.59
N PHE A 29 5.54 -5.92 2.59
CA PHE A 29 5.09 -6.58 1.36
C PHE A 29 3.86 -5.90 0.76
N LEU A 30 2.88 -5.52 1.58
CA LEU A 30 1.69 -4.82 1.10
C LEU A 30 2.03 -3.41 0.59
N CYS A 31 2.92 -2.70 1.29
CA CYS A 31 3.46 -1.42 0.84
C CYS A 31 4.12 -1.53 -0.52
N PHE A 32 5.04 -2.48 -0.67
CA PHE A 32 5.72 -2.74 -1.92
C PHE A 32 4.74 -3.12 -3.04
N ALA A 33 3.81 -4.06 -2.79
CA ALA A 33 2.86 -4.52 -3.79
C ALA A 33 1.94 -3.39 -4.29
N THR A 34 1.46 -2.54 -3.38
CA THR A 34 0.56 -1.42 -3.75
C THR A 34 1.29 -0.27 -4.43
N LEU A 35 2.53 0.03 -4.04
CA LEU A 35 3.37 0.99 -4.76
C LEU A 35 3.76 0.48 -6.15
N LEU A 36 4.11 -0.81 -6.25
CA LEU A 36 4.42 -1.43 -7.53
C LEU A 36 3.20 -1.35 -8.46
N PHE A 37 2.02 -1.68 -7.95
CA PHE A 37 0.77 -1.59 -8.71
C PHE A 37 0.50 -0.18 -9.26
N THR A 38 0.69 0.87 -8.47
CA THR A 38 0.48 2.24 -8.95
C THR A 38 1.61 2.72 -9.85
N ALA A 39 2.85 2.27 -9.60
CA ALA A 39 4.01 2.57 -10.45
C ALA A 39 3.87 2.05 -11.88
N ILE A 40 3.13 0.95 -12.12
CA ILE A 40 2.87 0.43 -13.47
C ILE A 40 2.22 1.49 -14.38
N HIS A 41 1.34 2.33 -13.84
CA HIS A 41 0.68 3.40 -14.62
C HIS A 41 1.68 4.48 -15.01
N VAL A 42 2.58 4.83 -14.08
CA VAL A 42 3.70 5.75 -14.35
C VAL A 42 4.68 5.14 -15.36
N ALA A 43 4.90 3.82 -15.33
CA ALA A 43 5.75 3.14 -16.31
C ALA A 43 5.20 3.25 -17.75
N GLY A 44 3.89 3.43 -17.93
CA GLY A 44 3.26 3.78 -19.20
C GLY A 44 3.51 5.21 -19.69
N TRP A 45 4.54 5.90 -19.20
CA TRP A 45 4.82 7.30 -19.53
C TRP A 45 4.99 7.55 -21.04
N SER A 46 5.58 6.57 -21.73
CA SER A 46 5.93 6.64 -23.16
C SER A 46 4.86 6.05 -24.08
N PHE A 47 3.65 5.75 -23.58
CA PHE A 47 2.57 5.27 -24.43
C PHE A 47 2.16 6.33 -25.47
N GLU A 48 1.75 5.84 -26.63
CA GLU A 48 1.31 6.69 -27.73
C GLU A 48 -0.18 6.98 -27.58
N PHE A 49 -0.51 8.23 -27.29
CA PHE A 49 -1.90 8.69 -27.15
C PHE A 49 -2.35 9.41 -28.43
N PRO A 50 -3.61 9.22 -28.85
CA PRO A 50 -4.17 9.91 -30.02
C PRO A 50 -4.16 11.44 -29.88
N SER A 51 -4.32 11.96 -28.66
CA SER A 51 -4.27 13.41 -28.39
C SER A 51 -3.26 13.80 -27.30
N ARG A 52 -2.80 15.07 -27.37
CA ARG A 52 -1.92 15.64 -26.33
C ARG A 52 -2.62 15.75 -24.97
N ILE A 53 -3.93 15.93 -24.96
CA ILE A 53 -4.73 16.09 -23.74
C ILE A 53 -4.85 14.75 -23.01
N GLU A 54 -5.15 13.68 -23.72
CA GLU A 54 -5.19 12.31 -23.16
C GLU A 54 -3.86 11.93 -22.53
N ARG A 55 -2.75 12.19 -23.23
CA ARG A 55 -1.41 11.97 -22.67
C ARG A 55 -1.16 12.76 -21.39
N LEU A 56 -1.52 14.05 -21.39
CA LEU A 56 -1.32 14.91 -20.21
C LEU A 56 -2.17 14.44 -19.03
N LEU A 57 -3.44 14.09 -19.28
CA LEU A 57 -4.34 13.56 -18.27
C LEU A 57 -3.82 12.22 -17.73
N TRP A 58 -3.33 11.33 -18.59
CA TRP A 58 -2.70 10.07 -18.18
C TRP A 58 -1.51 10.31 -17.24
N HIS A 59 -0.61 11.23 -17.59
CA HIS A 59 0.53 11.58 -16.75
C HIS A 59 0.11 12.16 -15.41
N ILE A 60 -0.83 13.11 -15.40
CA ILE A 60 -1.33 13.74 -14.17
C ILE A 60 -2.02 12.69 -13.29
N CYS A 61 -2.93 11.88 -13.83
CA CYS A 61 -3.65 10.86 -13.08
C CYS A 61 -2.71 9.76 -12.55
N SER A 62 -1.71 9.35 -13.33
CA SER A 62 -0.71 8.37 -12.90
C SER A 62 0.15 8.90 -11.74
N LEU A 63 0.60 10.15 -11.83
CA LEU A 63 1.37 10.80 -10.75
C LEU A 63 0.52 11.03 -9.49
N LEU A 64 -0.75 11.42 -9.65
CA LEU A 64 -1.67 11.56 -8.52
C LEU A 64 -1.89 10.20 -7.82
N LEU A 65 -2.16 9.14 -8.59
CA LEU A 65 -2.40 7.81 -8.04
C LEU A 65 -1.18 7.29 -7.28
N PHE A 66 0.02 7.41 -7.87
CA PHE A 66 1.27 7.01 -7.23
C PHE A 66 1.58 7.88 -6.00
N GLY A 67 1.47 9.21 -6.13
CA GLY A 67 1.77 10.17 -5.07
C GLY A 67 0.87 10.01 -3.85
N ILE A 68 -0.45 9.87 -4.04
CA ILE A 68 -1.40 9.63 -2.95
C ILE A 68 -1.08 8.32 -2.23
N THR A 69 -0.77 7.25 -2.99
CA THR A 69 -0.42 5.94 -2.44
C THR A 69 0.90 6.00 -1.65
N ALA A 70 1.91 6.69 -2.17
CA ALA A 70 3.19 6.88 -1.50
C ALA A 70 3.04 7.71 -0.21
N ALA A 71 2.30 8.82 -0.27
CA ALA A 71 2.02 9.64 0.89
C ALA A 71 1.31 8.82 1.99
N PHE A 72 0.26 8.08 1.63
CA PHE A 72 -0.45 7.19 2.56
C PHE A 72 0.52 6.22 3.27
N TRP A 73 1.39 5.55 2.52
CA TRP A 73 2.35 4.60 3.11
C TRP A 73 3.43 5.27 3.95
N ILE A 74 3.89 6.47 3.59
CA ILE A 74 4.83 7.24 4.40
C ILE A 74 4.18 7.59 5.74
N PHE A 75 2.96 8.12 5.74
CA PHE A 75 2.24 8.48 6.95
C PHE A 75 1.93 7.25 7.81
N GLU A 76 1.45 6.15 7.22
CA GLU A 76 1.18 4.92 7.96
C GLU A 76 2.45 4.30 8.54
N THR A 77 3.55 4.29 7.78
CA THR A 77 4.84 3.77 8.27
C THR A 77 5.35 4.64 9.41
N ALA A 78 5.32 5.97 9.27
CA ALA A 78 5.72 6.89 10.34
C ALA A 78 4.86 6.69 11.60
N ALA A 79 3.53 6.61 11.44
CA ALA A 79 2.60 6.35 12.54
C ALA A 79 2.80 4.96 13.16
N SER A 80 3.10 3.94 12.36
CA SER A 80 3.42 2.59 12.85
C SER A 80 4.71 2.60 13.69
N TRP A 81 5.75 3.31 13.22
CA TRP A 81 7.02 3.40 13.92
C TRP A 81 6.94 4.16 15.24
N THR A 82 6.14 5.24 15.30
CA THR A 82 5.91 5.99 16.54
C THR A 82 5.08 5.19 17.54
N ARG A 83 3.99 4.54 17.10
CA ARG A 83 3.13 3.67 17.94
C ARG A 83 3.93 2.53 18.57
N LEU A 84 4.89 1.96 17.83
CA LEU A 84 5.68 0.81 18.26
C LEU A 84 7.00 1.14 18.93
N GLY A 85 7.46 2.39 18.86
CA GLY A 85 8.80 2.76 19.29
C GLY A 85 9.91 2.05 18.53
N ARG A 86 9.70 1.70 17.23
CA ARG A 86 10.71 1.00 16.39
C ARG A 86 12.05 1.75 16.37
N TRP A 87 12.02 3.09 16.38
CA TRP A 87 13.21 3.95 16.52
C TRP A 87 14.10 3.58 17.69
N ARG A 88 13.50 3.33 18.86
CA ARG A 88 14.24 2.96 20.08
C ARG A 88 14.84 1.56 19.96
N THR A 89 14.10 0.63 19.36
CA THR A 89 14.59 -0.73 19.10
C THR A 89 15.78 -0.73 18.14
N ILE A 90 15.73 0.06 17.06
CA ILE A 90 16.83 0.21 16.10
C ILE A 90 18.04 0.86 16.79
N TYR A 91 17.83 1.95 17.53
CA TYR A 91 18.89 2.60 18.29
C TYR A 91 19.59 1.62 19.24
N LEU A 92 18.82 0.86 20.05
CA LEU A 92 19.40 -0.14 20.96
C LEU A 92 20.08 -1.29 20.20
N PHE A 93 19.57 -1.70 19.04
CA PHE A 93 20.20 -2.72 18.22
C PHE A 93 21.57 -2.31 17.69
N VAL A 94 21.71 -1.04 17.29
CA VAL A 94 22.97 -0.48 16.75
C VAL A 94 23.97 -0.18 17.88
N PHE A 95 23.52 0.45 18.97
CA PHE A 95 24.42 0.99 19.99
C PHE A 95 24.54 0.12 21.27
N ASN A 96 23.53 -0.69 21.62
CA ASN A 96 23.55 -1.48 22.86
C ASN A 96 22.68 -2.76 22.81
N ARG A 97 23.28 -3.84 22.29
CA ARG A 97 22.63 -5.16 22.14
C ARG A 97 22.13 -5.77 23.46
N LYS A 98 22.77 -5.49 24.59
CA LYS A 98 22.36 -6.02 25.90
C LYS A 98 21.05 -5.35 26.36
N ALA A 99 21.00 -4.02 26.31
CA ALA A 99 19.80 -3.25 26.65
C ALA A 99 18.61 -3.54 25.71
N LEU A 100 18.87 -3.99 24.47
CA LEU A 100 17.83 -4.46 23.54
C LEU A 100 17.06 -5.67 24.09
N ALA A 101 17.75 -6.66 24.68
CA ALA A 101 17.09 -7.86 25.20
C ALA A 101 16.10 -7.50 26.32
N GLU A 102 16.53 -6.65 27.25
CA GLU A 102 15.68 -6.11 28.31
C GLU A 102 14.51 -5.26 27.76
N HIS A 103 14.76 -4.46 26.72
CA HIS A 103 13.73 -3.67 26.07
C HIS A 103 12.66 -4.54 25.42
N LYS A 104 13.05 -5.62 24.73
CA LYS A 104 12.12 -6.59 24.13
C LYS A 104 11.24 -7.28 25.18
N ILE A 105 11.83 -7.69 26.31
CA ILE A 105 11.08 -8.31 27.41
C ILE A 105 10.06 -7.31 27.98
N ARG A 106 10.45 -6.04 28.18
CA ARG A 106 9.53 -4.97 28.64
C ARG A 106 8.39 -4.72 27.64
N LEU A 107 8.70 -4.69 26.34
CA LEU A 107 7.69 -4.53 25.30
C LEU A 107 6.71 -5.71 25.28
N ALA A 108 7.21 -6.96 25.39
CA ALA A 108 6.37 -8.16 25.45
C ALA A 108 5.42 -8.15 26.64
N ARG A 109 5.89 -7.72 27.82
CA ARG A 109 5.03 -7.53 29.00
C ARG A 109 4.00 -6.41 28.77
N ARG A 110 4.42 -5.26 28.24
CA ARG A 110 3.52 -4.15 27.93
C ARG A 110 2.44 -4.53 26.92
N SER A 111 2.78 -5.29 25.88
CA SER A 111 1.81 -5.77 24.90
C SER A 111 0.84 -6.79 25.49
N ALA A 112 1.29 -7.62 26.44
CA ALA A 112 0.42 -8.57 27.14
C ALA A 112 -0.56 -7.87 28.11
N THR A 113 -0.14 -6.76 28.72
CA THR A 113 -0.98 -5.99 29.66
C THR A 113 -1.82 -4.92 28.98
N MET A 114 -1.45 -4.45 27.78
CA MET A 114 -2.26 -3.47 27.05
C MET A 114 -3.58 -4.09 26.61
N LYS A 115 -4.65 -3.76 27.34
CA LYS A 115 -6.03 -3.98 26.89
C LYS A 115 -6.22 -3.15 25.62
N ARG A 116 -6.40 -3.83 24.48
CA ARG A 116 -6.58 -3.19 23.17
C ARG A 116 -7.79 -2.26 23.25
N LYS A 117 -7.56 -0.94 23.19
CA LYS A 117 -8.63 0.05 23.12
C LYS A 117 -9.39 -0.23 21.83
N SER A 118 -10.69 -0.49 21.94
CA SER A 118 -11.55 -0.69 20.77
C SER A 118 -11.44 0.54 19.86
N GLU A 119 -11.30 0.32 18.56
CA GLU A 119 -11.25 1.39 17.56
C GLU A 119 -12.48 2.28 17.73
N GLN A 120 -12.24 3.48 18.25
CA GLN A 120 -13.21 4.57 18.21
C GLN A 120 -13.22 5.05 16.76
N LEU A 121 -14.41 5.37 16.23
CA LEU A 121 -14.55 5.89 14.87
C LEU A 121 -13.53 7.03 14.63
N PRO A 122 -12.99 7.16 13.41
CA PRO A 122 -12.08 8.25 13.10
C PRO A 122 -12.73 9.57 13.47
N VAL A 123 -11.91 10.45 13.99
CA VAL A 123 -12.34 11.77 14.41
C VAL A 123 -12.74 12.60 13.18
N PRO A 124 -13.71 13.54 13.29
CA PRO A 124 -14.27 14.21 12.12
C PRO A 124 -13.25 14.88 11.18
N TRP A 125 -12.12 15.36 11.72
CA TRP A 125 -11.05 15.97 10.93
C TRP A 125 -10.23 14.96 10.12
N GLU A 126 -10.04 13.73 10.63
CA GLU A 126 -9.44 12.63 9.85
C GLU A 126 -10.35 12.27 8.68
N PHE A 127 -11.66 12.20 8.90
CA PHE A 127 -12.62 12.01 7.81
C PHE A 127 -12.58 13.15 6.78
N ALA A 128 -12.57 14.40 7.24
CA ALA A 128 -12.56 15.57 6.38
C ALA A 128 -11.30 15.64 5.49
N THR A 129 -10.16 15.12 5.96
CA THR A 129 -8.90 15.10 5.19
C THR A 129 -8.79 13.91 4.26
N ILE A 130 -9.25 12.72 4.68
CA ILE A 130 -9.15 11.48 3.88
C ILE A 130 -10.16 11.47 2.73
N THR A 131 -11.38 11.96 2.96
CA THR A 131 -12.47 11.91 1.96
C THR A 131 -12.13 12.59 0.64
N PRO A 132 -11.63 13.85 0.58
CA PRO A 132 -11.29 14.48 -0.69
C PRO A 132 -10.15 13.75 -1.41
N LEU A 133 -9.14 13.26 -0.68
CA LEU A 133 -8.07 12.44 -1.28
C LEU A 133 -8.62 11.16 -1.90
N ALA A 134 -9.57 10.49 -1.23
CA ALA A 134 -10.21 9.29 -1.73
C ALA A 134 -11.03 9.57 -3.00
N ILE A 135 -11.73 10.72 -3.07
CA ILE A 135 -12.46 11.15 -4.27
C ILE A 135 -11.49 11.39 -5.43
N ILE A 136 -10.40 12.16 -5.20
CA ILE A 136 -9.39 12.44 -6.23
C ILE A 136 -8.75 11.15 -6.73
N TYR A 137 -8.38 10.25 -5.81
CA TYR A 137 -7.86 8.93 -6.14
C TYR A 137 -8.87 8.13 -6.98
N GLY A 138 -10.14 8.12 -6.59
CA GLY A 138 -11.22 7.44 -7.30
C GLY A 138 -11.38 7.97 -8.73
N VAL A 139 -11.48 9.29 -8.90
CA VAL A 139 -11.60 9.92 -10.22
C VAL A 139 -10.40 9.63 -11.10
N ALA A 140 -9.18 9.80 -10.59
CA ALA A 140 -7.96 9.48 -11.33
C ALA A 140 -7.91 8.00 -11.72
N ARG A 141 -8.35 7.10 -10.83
CA ARG A 141 -8.42 5.66 -11.09
C ARG A 141 -9.42 5.32 -12.20
N PHE A 142 -10.61 5.89 -12.15
CA PHE A 142 -11.62 5.69 -13.19
C PHE A 142 -11.12 6.19 -14.55
N TYR A 143 -10.46 7.35 -14.58
CA TYR A 143 -9.87 7.87 -15.80
C TYR A 143 -8.81 6.93 -16.38
N LEU A 144 -7.83 6.48 -15.58
CA LEU A 144 -6.78 5.57 -16.05
C LEU A 144 -7.35 4.26 -16.60
N ILE A 145 -8.41 3.73 -15.99
CA ILE A 145 -9.08 2.53 -16.48
C ILE A 145 -9.75 2.82 -17.83
N ALA A 146 -10.51 3.91 -17.93
CA ALA A 146 -11.20 4.28 -19.17
C ALA A 146 -10.20 4.56 -20.31
N GLU A 147 -9.11 5.27 -20.04
CA GLU A 147 -8.07 5.59 -21.01
C GLU A 147 -7.34 4.33 -21.48
N ALA A 148 -7.03 3.38 -20.58
CA ALA A 148 -6.41 2.12 -20.97
C ALA A 148 -7.24 1.32 -21.99
N PHE A 149 -8.58 1.37 -21.90
CA PHE A 149 -9.44 0.79 -22.93
C PHE A 149 -9.50 1.66 -24.19
N ALA A 150 -9.51 2.99 -24.03
CA ALA A 150 -9.51 3.91 -25.17
C ALA A 150 -8.24 3.80 -26.02
N GLU A 151 -7.09 3.50 -25.43
CA GLU A 151 -5.82 3.27 -26.14
C GLU A 151 -5.92 2.11 -27.15
N LEU A 152 -6.76 1.11 -26.90
CA LEU A 152 -6.99 0.00 -27.84
C LEU A 152 -7.58 0.44 -29.18
N ARG A 153 -8.09 1.68 -29.29
CA ARG A 153 -8.57 2.22 -30.56
C ARG A 153 -7.45 2.61 -31.52
N ASN A 154 -6.23 2.81 -31.02
CA ASN A 154 -5.09 3.27 -31.81
C ASN A 154 -3.83 2.46 -31.49
N VAL A 155 -3.93 1.15 -31.69
CA VAL A 155 -2.81 0.23 -31.45
C VAL A 155 -1.79 0.34 -32.60
N PRO A 156 -0.48 0.34 -32.32
CA PRO A 156 0.54 0.33 -33.35
C PRO A 156 0.35 -0.81 -34.36
N GLY A 157 0.62 -0.55 -35.63
CA GLY A 157 0.48 -1.54 -36.71
C GLY A 157 1.29 -2.83 -36.48
N THR A 158 2.38 -2.75 -35.72
CA THR A 158 3.22 -3.89 -35.34
C THR A 158 2.48 -4.92 -34.48
N ALA A 159 1.43 -4.53 -33.75
CA ALA A 159 0.63 -5.45 -32.96
C ALA A 159 -0.19 -6.44 -33.82
N TYR A 160 -0.38 -6.14 -35.10
CA TYR A 160 -1.08 -7.02 -36.05
C TYR A 160 -0.13 -7.95 -36.81
N LEU A 161 1.19 -7.82 -36.62
CA LEU A 161 2.16 -8.71 -37.25
C LEU A 161 2.12 -10.09 -36.57
N ASN A 162 2.08 -11.15 -37.36
CA ASN A 162 2.16 -12.51 -36.86
C ASN A 162 3.53 -12.75 -36.21
N VAL A 163 3.53 -13.11 -34.94
CA VAL A 163 4.72 -13.59 -34.24
C VAL A 163 5.10 -14.94 -34.83
N GLN A 164 6.30 -15.05 -35.40
CA GLN A 164 6.85 -16.32 -35.90
C GLN A 164 7.30 -17.18 -34.72
N TRP A 165 6.34 -17.85 -34.07
CA TRP A 165 6.59 -18.69 -32.90
C TRP A 165 7.63 -19.79 -33.15
N THR A 166 7.78 -20.22 -34.40
CA THR A 166 8.76 -21.23 -34.83
C THR A 166 10.22 -20.80 -34.63
N ASP A 167 10.50 -19.50 -34.62
CA ASP A 167 11.87 -18.97 -34.44
C ASP A 167 12.35 -19.10 -32.97
N PHE A 168 11.41 -19.22 -32.02
CA PHE A 168 11.72 -19.43 -30.61
C PHE A 168 11.92 -20.90 -30.24
N ILE A 169 11.59 -21.82 -31.15
CA ILE A 169 11.83 -23.24 -30.96
C ILE A 169 13.29 -23.49 -31.39
N PRO A 170 14.19 -23.90 -30.49
CA PRO A 170 15.55 -24.24 -30.87
C PRO A 170 15.50 -25.40 -31.87
N HIS A 171 15.87 -25.09 -33.10
CA HIS A 171 16.04 -26.05 -34.18
C HIS A 171 17.52 -26.48 -34.23
N ILE A 172 17.75 -27.79 -34.36
CA ILE A 172 19.07 -28.43 -34.47
C ILE A 172 19.43 -28.54 -35.95
#